data_AF-A0A6J4YCU2-F1
#
_entry.id   AF-A0A6J4YCU2-F1
#
_cell.length_a   1.000
_cell.length_b   1.000
_cell.length_c   1.000
_cell.angle_alpha   90.00
_cell.angle_beta   90.00
_cell.angle_gamma   90.00
#
_symmetry.space_group_name_H-M   'P 1'
#
loop_
_entity.id
_entity.type
_entity.pdbx_description
1 polymer ?
#
loop_
_entity_poly.entity_id
_entity_poly.type
_entity_poly.pdbx_seq_one_letter_code
_entity_poly.pdbx_strand_id
1 'polypeptide(L)' 'MKSSTQILLAAALGFLLSVGPAVAASQPPAVGGKLPEITLAAPQDAELQLYLGVRGKQTFAIPEIKAEVVLIEIFSMY' A
#
# COMPACT_ATOMS: atom_id res chain seq x y z
N MET A 1 42.86 -0.25 5.00
CA MET A 1 41.52 -0.71 5.46
C MET A 1 40.50 0.42 5.65
N LYS A 2 40.86 1.71 5.52
CA LYS A 2 39.94 2.85 5.80
C LYS A 2 39.11 3.32 4.60
N SER A 3 39.54 3.08 3.35
CA SER A 3 38.80 3.55 2.16
C SER A 3 37.63 2.66 1.76
N SER A 4 37.73 1.33 1.92
CA SER A 4 36.65 0.40 1.58
C SER A 4 35.40 0.62 2.43
N THR A 5 35.56 0.91 3.72
CA THR A 5 34.46 1.25 4.63
C THR A 5 33.78 2.56 4.25
N GLN A 6 34.54 3.57 3.78
CA GLN A 6 33.96 4.85 3.35
C GLN A 6 33.19 4.74 2.03
N ILE A 7 33.67 3.91 1.10
CA ILE A 7 32.95 3.63 -0.16
C ILE A 7 31.63 2.92 0.13
N LEU A 8 31.63 1.93 1.03
CA LEU A 8 30.41 1.23 1.43
C LEU A 8 29.42 2.15 2.14
N LEU A 9 29.91 3.04 3.01
CA LEU A 9 29.05 4.00 3.70
C LEU A 9 28.44 5.03 2.74
N ALA A 10 29.22 5.51 1.76
CA ALA A 10 28.74 6.42 0.72
C ALA A 10 27.71 5.75 -0.19
N ALA A 11 27.92 4.48 -0.55
CA ALA A 11 26.97 3.71 -1.35
C ALA A 11 25.65 3.44 -0.60
N ALA A 12 25.73 3.10 0.69
CA ALA A 12 24.55 2.91 1.54
C ALA A 12 23.76 4.21 1.70
N LEU A 13 24.45 5.35 1.89
CA LEU A 13 23.81 6.65 2.00
C LEU A 13 23.17 7.08 0.66
N GLY A 14 23.84 6.84 -0.46
CA GLY A 14 23.28 7.08 -1.80
C GLY A 14 22.04 6.23 -2.09
N PHE A 15 22.04 4.97 -1.64
CA PHE A 15 20.88 4.08 -1.77
C PHE A 15 19.70 4.55 -0.90
N LEU A 16 19.96 4.96 0.34
CA LEU A 16 18.93 5.51 1.24
C LEU A 16 18.31 6.81 0.70
N LEU A 17 19.11 7.65 0.04
CA LEU A 17 18.65 8.90 -0.59
C LEU A 17 17.91 8.67 -1.93
N SER A 18 18.01 7.48 -2.53
CA SER A 18 17.30 7.14 -3.78
C SER A 18 15.83 6.80 -3.56
N VAL A 19 15.42 6.54 -2.32
CA VAL A 19 14.02 6.37 -1.95
C VAL A 19 13.41 7.76 -1.79
N GLY A 20 12.92 8.32 -2.91
CA GLY A 20 12.25 9.61 -2.91
C GLY A 20 11.04 9.64 -1.97
N PRO A 21 10.63 10.83 -1.48
CA PRO A 21 9.46 10.93 -0.61
C PRO A 21 8.22 10.38 -1.32
N ALA A 22 7.42 9.58 -0.61
CA ALA A 22 6.11 9.16 -1.09
C ALA A 22 5.23 10.41 -1.23
N VAL A 23 5.11 10.94 -2.44
CA VAL A 23 4.25 12.08 -2.74
C VAL A 23 2.80 11.60 -2.73
N ALA A 24 2.04 12.03 -1.73
CA ALA A 24 0.59 11.85 -1.76
C ALA A 24 0.02 12.60 -2.96
N ALA A 25 -0.88 11.96 -3.72
CA ALA A 25 -1.54 12.60 -4.84
C ALA A 25 -2.39 13.78 -4.33
N SER A 26 -2.25 14.94 -4.97
CA SER A 26 -2.97 16.17 -4.61
C SER A 26 -4.42 16.19 -5.08
N GLN A 27 -4.84 15.22 -5.88
CA GLN A 27 -6.16 15.12 -6.49
C GLN A 27 -6.67 13.68 -6.48
N PRO A 28 -8.01 13.48 -6.42
CA PRO A 28 -8.58 12.15 -6.59
C PRO A 28 -8.28 11.61 -8.00
N PRO A 29 -8.39 10.28 -8.21
CA PRO A 29 -8.26 9.69 -9.53
C PRO A 29 -9.24 10.34 -10.52
N ALA A 30 -8.77 10.63 -11.74
CA ALA A 30 -9.63 11.10 -12.81
C ALA A 30 -10.68 10.03 -13.20
N VAL A 31 -11.79 10.45 -13.80
CA VAL A 31 -12.78 9.52 -14.39
C VAL A 31 -12.08 8.63 -15.43
N GLY A 32 -12.24 7.31 -15.31
CA GLY A 32 -11.55 6.32 -16.15
C GLY A 32 -10.08 6.09 -15.78
N GLY A 33 -9.56 6.80 -14.77
CA GLY A 33 -8.24 6.57 -14.18
C GLY A 33 -8.18 5.29 -13.35
N LYS A 34 -6.96 4.91 -12.94
CA LYS A 34 -6.76 3.76 -12.06
C LYS A 34 -7.03 4.16 -10.62
N LEU A 35 -7.69 3.28 -9.87
CA LEU A 35 -7.75 3.38 -8.42
C LEU A 35 -6.32 3.23 -7.86
N PRO A 36 -5.88 4.08 -6.91
CA PRO A 36 -4.60 3.93 -6.24
C PRO A 36 -4.53 2.59 -5.51
N GLU A 37 -3.32 2.15 -5.23
CA GLU A 37 -3.12 0.98 -4.37
C GLU A 37 -3.55 1.33 -2.95
N ILE A 38 -4.54 0.60 -2.45
CA ILE A 38 -5.09 0.78 -1.10
C ILE A 38 -4.93 -0.55 -0.36
N THR A 39 -4.20 -0.50 0.75
CA THR A 39 -4.01 -1.62 1.67
C THR A 39 -4.82 -1.38 2.93
N LEU A 40 -5.67 -2.34 3.29
CA LEU A 40 -6.52 -2.30 4.47
C LEU A 40 -6.10 -3.38 5.47
N ALA A 41 -6.40 -3.14 6.75
CA ALA A 41 -6.33 -4.20 7.75
C ALA A 41 -7.42 -5.25 7.49
N ALA A 42 -7.09 -6.52 7.67
CA ALA A 42 -8.09 -7.58 7.59
C ALA A 42 -9.09 -7.44 8.76
N PRO A 43 -10.38 -7.73 8.55
CA PRO A 43 -11.36 -7.77 9.63
C PRO A 43 -10.96 -8.77 10.72
N GLN A 44 -11.27 -8.47 11.99
CA GLN A 44 -11.06 -9.44 13.08
C GLN A 44 -12.05 -10.60 13.00
N ASP A 45 -13.25 -10.35 12.48
CA ASP A 45 -14.31 -11.33 12.32
C ASP A 45 -14.01 -12.34 11.19
N ALA A 46 -14.14 -13.62 11.49
CA ALA A 46 -13.80 -14.70 10.57
C ALA A 46 -14.80 -14.88 9.42
N GLU A 47 -16.07 -14.52 9.62
CA GLU A 47 -17.10 -14.55 8.57
C GLU A 47 -16.87 -13.42 7.57
N LEU A 48 -16.50 -12.23 8.04
CA LEU A 48 -16.12 -11.12 7.18
C LEU A 48 -14.86 -11.41 6.36
N GLN A 49 -13.84 -12.06 6.97
CA GLN A 49 -12.66 -12.51 6.22
C GLN A 49 -13.03 -13.54 5.13
N LEU A 50 -13.95 -14.45 5.43
CA LEU A 50 -14.43 -15.45 4.47
C LEU A 50 -15.19 -14.78 3.32
N TYR A 51 -16.09 -13.84 3.64
CA TYR A 51 -16.86 -13.07 2.67
C TYR A 51 -15.95 -12.33 1.69
N LEU A 52 -14.90 -11.66 2.19
CA LEU A 52 -13.93 -10.94 1.37
C LEU A 52 -12.92 -11.86 0.65
N GLY A 53 -12.78 -13.11 1.09
CA GLY A 53 -11.78 -14.05 0.55
C GLY A 53 -10.35 -13.82 1.05
N VAL A 54 -10.17 -13.17 2.20
CA VAL A 54 -8.87 -12.74 2.76
C VAL A 54 -8.48 -13.50 4.03
N ARG A 55 -9.03 -14.70 4.23
CA ARG A 55 -8.85 -15.50 5.46
C ARG A 55 -7.38 -15.71 5.80
N GLY A 56 -7.03 -15.42 7.06
CA GLY A 56 -5.68 -15.61 7.60
C GLY A 56 -4.68 -14.50 7.25
N LYS A 57 -5.10 -13.46 6.53
CA LYS A 57 -4.28 -12.28 6.27
C LYS A 57 -4.38 -11.28 7.44
N GLN A 58 -3.32 -10.52 7.66
CA GLN A 58 -3.31 -9.38 8.59
C GLN A 58 -3.72 -8.08 7.89
N THR A 59 -3.32 -7.95 6.62
CA THR A 59 -3.67 -6.85 5.73
C THR A 59 -3.93 -7.40 4.33
N PHE A 60 -4.65 -6.65 3.50
CA PHE A 60 -4.91 -7.01 2.10
C PHE A 60 -5.04 -5.77 1.23
N ALA A 61 -4.68 -5.90 -0.05
CA ALA A 61 -4.95 -4.89 -1.06
C ALA A 61 -6.35 -5.09 -1.67
N ILE A 62 -7.02 -4.01 -2.08
CA ILE A 62 -8.37 -4.08 -2.69
C ILE A 62 -8.50 -5.13 -3.81
N PRO A 63 -7.53 -5.31 -4.74
CA PRO A 63 -7.63 -6.32 -5.80
C PRO A 63 -7.61 -7.77 -5.29
N GLU A 64 -7.26 -8.01 -4.02
CA GLU A 64 -7.25 -9.35 -3.42
C GLU A 64 -8.62 -9.76 -2.90
N ILE A 65 -9.61 -8.86 -2.91
CA ILE A 65 -11.00 -9.20 -2.59
C ILE A 65 -11.52 -10.15 -3.67
N LYS A 66 -12.12 -11.26 -3.25
CA LYS A 66 -12.69 -12.26 -4.15
C LYS A 66 -14.05 -11.81 -4.70
N ALA A 67 -14.05 -10.82 -5.58
CA ALA A 67 -15.23 -10.28 -6.26
C ALA A 67 -14.88 -9.79 -7.67
N GLU A 68 -15.87 -9.75 -8.56
CA GLU A 68 -15.69 -9.18 -9.91
C GLU A 68 -15.67 -7.64 -9.90
N VAL A 69 -16.46 -7.03 -9.02
CA VAL A 69 -16.57 -5.58 -8.85
C VAL A 69 -16.57 -5.24 -7.37
N VAL A 70 -15.85 -4.18 -6.99
CA VAL A 70 -15.81 -3.65 -5.62
C VAL A 70 -16.39 -2.25 -5.63
N LEU A 71 -17.44 -2.02 -4.83
CA LEU A 71 -17.97 -0.69 -4.57
C LEU A 71 -17.27 -0.09 -3.35
N ILE A 72 -16.66 1.09 -3.50
CA ILE A 72 -15.96 1.79 -2.42
C ILE A 72 -16.78 3.02 -2.07
N GLU A 73 -17.30 3.05 -0.84
CA GLU A 73 -18.00 4.19 -0.27
C GLU A 73 -17.10 4.88 0.75
N ILE A 74 -16.80 6.16 0.49
CA ILE A 74 -16.01 6.99 1.39
C ILE A 74 -16.97 7.88 2.16
N PHE A 75 -17.25 7.53 3.41
CA PHE A 75 -18.00 8.40 4.31
C PHE A 75 -17.10 9.53 4.82
N SER A 76 -17.47 10.77 4.56
CA SER A 76 -16.93 11.91 5.31
C SER A 76 -17.62 11.95 6.67
N MET A 77 -16.96 11.42 7.70
CA MET A 77 -17.46 11.43 9.09
C MET A 77 -17.18 12.76 9.82
N TYR A 78 -17.29 13.89 9.10
CA TYR A 78 -17.06 15.24 9.59
C TYR A 78 -18.23 16.15 9.24
#